data_AF-A0A5B7TQD1-F1
#
_entry.id   AF-A0A5B7TQD1-F1
#
_cell.length_a   1.000
_cell.length_b   1.000
_cell.length_c   1.000
_cell.angle_alpha   90.00
_cell.angle_beta   90.00
_cell.angle_gamma   90.00
#
_symmetry.space_group_name_H-M   'P 1'
#
loop_
_entity.id
_entity.type
_entity.pdbx_description
1 polymer ?
#
loop_
_entity_poly.entity_id
_entity_poly.type
_entity_poly.pdbx_seq_one_letter_code
_entity_poly.pdbx_strand_id
1 'polypeptide(L)'
;MKKILILLFTISTTIICMSMVATGPSSIESEIIPISINEKGQILCKTRFTQNKMGAYNPMIVEYGYCILTDTSIIEIQTTILNPNTFNNQDIYYEKRNYWDNIFRGKTSVQQLNTVTTQVLKNKYNFSEVNTDVYKVDREISILEFEKQKKISLKEKRQRALKNAKSTTYHSKKIVHIMYDFGDIICLKNKTNSDDIEIGAYFDYFIPWENENGIEEKLDYDINTIVGILNLK
;
A
#
# COMPACT_ATOMS: atom_id res chain seq x y z
N MET A 1 44.40 -22.14 33.45
CA MET A 1 43.68 -22.77 32.30
C MET A 1 42.15 -22.71 32.45
N LYS A 2 41.52 -23.35 33.44
CA LYS A 2 40.03 -23.38 33.57
C LYS A 2 39.36 -21.99 33.57
N LYS A 3 39.92 -20.99 34.26
CA LYS A 3 39.37 -19.61 34.32
C LYS A 3 39.44 -18.86 32.97
N ILE A 4 40.48 -19.10 32.17
CA ILE A 4 40.65 -18.49 30.83
C ILE A 4 39.69 -19.14 29.84
N LEU A 5 39.46 -20.46 29.96
CA LEU A 5 38.52 -21.20 29.13
C LEU A 5 37.07 -20.74 29.37
N ILE A 6 36.70 -20.50 30.65
CA ILE A 6 35.38 -19.97 31.02
C ILE A 6 35.19 -18.55 30.48
N LEU A 7 36.21 -17.68 30.60
CA LEU A 7 36.16 -16.32 30.09
C LEU A 7 35.96 -16.27 28.57
N LEU A 8 36.71 -17.09 27.81
CA LEU A 8 36.56 -17.24 26.36
C LEU A 8 35.18 -17.76 25.97
N PHE A 9 34.59 -18.66 26.76
CA PHE A 9 33.25 -19.19 26.52
C PHE A 9 32.15 -18.15 26.79
N THR A 10 32.30 -17.31 27.83
CA THR A 10 31.40 -16.16 28.05
C THR A 10 31.52 -15.10 26.96
N ILE A 11 32.73 -14.81 26.49
CA ILE A 11 32.93 -13.83 25.40
C ILE A 11 32.34 -14.38 24.09
N SER A 12 32.55 -15.66 23.75
CA SER A 12 31.99 -16.23 22.52
C SER A 12 30.46 -16.28 22.55
N THR A 13 29.85 -16.64 23.69
CA THR A 13 28.37 -16.66 23.83
C THR A 13 27.76 -15.27 23.78
N THR A 14 28.42 -14.24 24.32
CA THR A 14 27.95 -12.85 24.15
C THR A 14 28.08 -12.32 22.73
N ILE A 15 29.10 -12.75 21.96
CA ILE A 15 29.28 -12.36 20.55
C ILE A 15 28.23 -13.04 19.66
N ILE A 16 27.90 -14.30 19.92
CA ILE A 16 26.89 -15.06 19.16
C ILE A 16 25.47 -14.48 19.36
N CYS A 17 25.15 -13.97 20.55
CA CYS A 17 23.87 -13.29 20.80
C CYS A 17 23.71 -11.93 20.09
N MET A 18 24.81 -11.25 19.71
CA MET A 18 24.74 -9.98 18.99
C MET A 18 24.58 -10.13 17.47
N SER A 19 24.78 -11.33 16.92
CA SER A 19 24.72 -11.59 15.47
C SER A 19 23.36 -12.04 14.94
N MET A 20 22.33 -12.19 15.80
CA MET A 20 20.96 -12.35 15.32
C MET A 20 20.43 -10.98 14.92
N VAL A 21 20.81 -10.52 13.73
CA VAL A 21 20.02 -9.50 13.01
C VAL A 21 18.69 -10.18 12.72
N ALA A 22 17.72 -9.99 13.61
CA ALA A 22 16.35 -10.34 13.31
C ALA A 22 16.02 -9.62 12.00
N THR A 23 15.64 -10.37 10.99
CA THR A 23 14.97 -9.83 9.80
C THR A 23 13.47 -9.95 10.08
N GLY A 24 12.71 -8.87 9.88
CA GLY A 24 11.26 -8.93 9.91
C GLY A 24 10.69 -9.67 8.70
N PRO A 25 9.37 -9.76 8.57
CA PRO A 25 8.75 -10.19 7.32
C PRO A 25 8.92 -9.14 6.23
N SER A 26 9.00 -9.60 4.98
CA SER A 26 8.88 -8.71 3.82
C SER A 26 7.44 -8.21 3.72
N SER A 27 7.24 -6.90 3.60
CA SER A 27 5.91 -6.30 3.63
C SER A 27 5.65 -5.33 2.50
N ILE A 28 4.37 -5.11 2.19
CA ILE A 28 3.94 -4.12 1.21
C ILE A 28 2.78 -3.26 1.70
N GLU A 29 2.87 -1.97 1.35
CA GLU A 29 1.82 -0.98 1.57
C GLU A 29 1.51 -0.29 0.24
N SER A 30 0.25 -0.32 -0.17
CA SER A 30 -0.26 0.27 -1.41
C SER A 30 -1.55 1.01 -1.09
N GLU A 31 -1.42 2.26 -0.65
CA GLU A 31 -2.53 3.04 -0.09
C GLU A 31 -3.05 4.07 -1.11
N ILE A 32 -4.37 4.20 -1.20
CA ILE A 32 -5.08 5.16 -2.04
C ILE A 32 -6.12 5.88 -1.18
N ILE A 33 -6.13 7.22 -1.21
CA ILE A 33 -7.11 8.06 -0.50
C ILE A 33 -7.82 8.98 -1.50
N PRO A 34 -9.10 8.75 -1.83
CA PRO A 34 -9.90 9.63 -2.67
C PRO A 34 -10.04 11.05 -2.10
N ILE A 35 -9.89 12.06 -2.96
CA ILE A 35 -9.96 13.50 -2.63
C ILE A 35 -11.15 14.18 -3.30
N SER A 36 -11.31 13.96 -4.61
CA SER A 36 -12.26 14.69 -5.45
C SER A 36 -12.81 13.77 -6.53
N ILE A 37 -14.09 13.91 -6.84
CA ILE A 37 -14.73 13.32 -8.01
C ILE A 37 -15.22 14.44 -8.94
N ASN A 38 -14.97 14.29 -10.24
CA ASN A 38 -15.42 15.24 -11.26
C ASN A 38 -16.74 14.79 -11.92
N GLU A 39 -17.31 15.63 -12.77
CA GLU A 39 -18.57 15.35 -13.49
C GLU A 39 -18.51 14.12 -14.41
N LYS A 40 -17.30 13.70 -14.81
CA LYS A 40 -17.08 12.49 -15.62
C LYS A 40 -17.01 11.20 -14.78
N GLY A 41 -17.17 11.31 -13.46
CA GLY A 41 -17.03 10.18 -12.54
C GLY A 41 -15.58 9.72 -12.34
N GLN A 42 -14.60 10.52 -12.75
CA GLN A 42 -13.18 10.24 -12.48
C GLN A 42 -12.86 10.71 -11.07
N ILE A 43 -12.00 9.97 -10.36
CA ILE A 43 -11.69 10.24 -8.95
C ILE A 43 -10.20 10.55 -8.81
N LEU A 44 -9.87 11.74 -8.29
CA LEU A 44 -8.52 12.09 -7.89
C LEU A 44 -8.23 11.54 -6.51
N CYS A 45 -7.11 10.83 -6.36
CA CYS A 45 -6.67 10.25 -5.10
C CYS A 45 -5.23 10.65 -4.78
N LYS A 46 -4.89 10.68 -3.48
CA LYS A 46 -3.50 10.63 -3.01
C LYS A 46 -3.05 9.18 -2.97
N THR A 47 -1.77 8.95 -3.23
CA THR A 47 -1.17 7.62 -3.19
C THR A 47 0.06 7.59 -2.31
N ARG A 48 0.26 6.46 -1.63
CA ARG A 48 1.47 6.14 -0.88
C ARG A 48 1.81 4.67 -1.13
N PHE A 49 3.05 4.42 -1.51
CA PHE A 49 3.54 3.07 -1.79
C PHE A 49 4.86 2.81 -1.06
N THR A 50 4.98 1.64 -0.44
CA THR A 50 6.21 1.22 0.26
C THR A 50 6.37 -0.29 0.13
N GLN A 51 7.60 -0.72 -0.12
CA GLN A 51 7.98 -2.14 -0.17
C GLN A 51 9.16 -2.39 0.78
N ASN A 52 8.98 -3.35 1.68
CA ASN A 52 10.06 -3.91 2.47
C ASN A 52 10.40 -5.29 1.90
N LYS A 53 11.40 -5.36 1.02
CA LYS A 53 11.72 -6.59 0.24
C LYS A 53 12.43 -7.69 1.04
N MET A 54 13.10 -7.35 2.12
CA MET A 54 13.99 -8.29 2.84
C MET A 54 13.69 -8.28 4.35
N GLY A 55 12.54 -7.74 4.75
CA GLY A 55 12.22 -7.55 6.16
C GLY A 55 13.26 -6.73 6.91
N ALA A 56 13.99 -5.85 6.23
CA ALA A 56 15.06 -5.12 6.87
C ALA A 56 14.47 -4.16 7.91
N TYR A 57 15.13 -4.02 9.06
CA TYR A 57 14.80 -3.01 10.07
C TYR A 57 15.28 -1.60 9.68
N ASN A 58 15.57 -1.39 8.39
CA ASN A 58 16.08 -0.14 7.86
C ASN A 58 14.94 0.77 7.36
N PRO A 59 15.18 2.08 7.25
CA PRO A 59 14.35 2.97 6.45
C PRO A 59 14.03 2.38 5.07
N MET A 60 12.78 2.51 4.62
CA MET A 60 12.31 1.98 3.33
C MET A 60 12.15 3.09 2.30
N ILE A 61 12.23 2.76 1.02
CA ILE A 61 11.83 3.71 -0.02
C ILE A 61 10.31 3.94 0.10
N VAL A 62 9.90 5.20 0.16
CA VAL A 62 8.48 5.60 0.16
C VAL A 62 8.20 6.45 -1.05
N GLU A 63 7.19 6.06 -1.82
CA GLU A 63 6.75 6.80 -2.99
C GLU A 63 5.40 7.46 -2.71
N TYR A 64 5.34 8.78 -2.88
CA TYR A 64 4.13 9.58 -2.77
C TYR A 64 3.72 10.13 -4.14
N GLY A 65 2.41 10.16 -4.36
CA GLY A 65 1.88 10.67 -5.60
C GLY A 65 0.39 10.91 -5.57
N TYR A 66 -0.16 10.94 -6.77
CA TYR A 66 -1.59 10.99 -7.02
C TYR A 66 -1.95 9.86 -7.99
N CYS A 67 -3.23 9.51 -8.03
CA CYS A 67 -3.76 8.76 -9.15
C CYS A 67 -5.14 9.28 -9.56
N ILE A 68 -5.49 9.02 -10.81
CA ILE A 68 -6.86 9.17 -11.30
C ILE A 68 -7.46 7.79 -11.46
N LEU A 69 -8.52 7.50 -10.72
CA LEU A 69 -9.33 6.32 -10.94
C LEU A 69 -10.31 6.61 -12.07
N THR A 70 -10.32 5.74 -13.07
CA THR A 70 -11.34 5.71 -14.12
C THR A 70 -12.13 4.41 -14.03
N ASP A 71 -13.21 4.34 -14.81
CA ASP A 71 -14.01 3.12 -15.02
C ASP A 71 -13.20 1.89 -15.48
N THR A 72 -11.97 2.10 -15.95
CA THR A 72 -11.15 1.08 -16.62
C THR A 72 -9.71 1.05 -16.17
N SER A 73 -9.23 2.01 -15.36
CA SER A 73 -7.79 2.11 -15.06
C SER A 73 -7.47 2.92 -13.81
N ILE A 74 -6.23 2.76 -13.34
CA ILE A 74 -5.59 3.62 -12.34
C ILE A 74 -4.47 4.34 -13.08
N ILE A 75 -4.59 5.66 -13.24
CA ILE A 75 -3.56 6.49 -13.88
C ILE A 75 -2.66 7.06 -12.78
N GLU A 76 -1.50 6.45 -12.57
CA GLU A 76 -0.56 6.83 -11.51
C GLU A 76 0.30 8.05 -11.92
N ILE A 77 0.47 8.98 -11.00
CA ILE A 77 1.28 10.19 -11.15
C ILE A 77 2.22 10.28 -9.96
N GLN A 78 3.46 9.86 -10.15
CA GLN A 78 4.48 9.92 -9.13
C GLN A 78 4.97 11.36 -8.93
N THR A 79 5.15 11.77 -7.68
CA THR A 79 5.60 13.14 -7.36
C THR A 79 6.88 13.15 -6.53
N THR A 80 6.93 12.39 -5.45
CA THR A 80 8.05 12.39 -4.51
C THR A 80 8.47 10.97 -4.21
N ILE A 81 9.77 10.71 -4.28
CA ILE A 81 10.39 9.48 -3.78
C ILE A 81 11.30 9.86 -2.62
N LEU A 82 11.05 9.28 -1.44
CA LEU A 82 11.98 9.33 -0.32
C LEU A 82 12.83 8.07 -0.36
N ASN A 83 14.06 8.20 -0.84
CA ASN A 83 15.03 7.11 -0.82
C ASN A 83 15.99 7.34 0.36
N PRO A 84 16.07 6.44 1.35
CA PRO A 84 16.94 6.63 2.51
C PRO A 84 18.42 6.81 2.14
N ASN A 85 18.86 6.22 1.02
CA ASN A 85 20.25 6.34 0.54
C ASN A 85 20.60 7.74 0.02
N THR A 86 19.61 8.62 -0.19
CA THR A 86 19.87 10.02 -0.61
C THR A 86 20.04 10.96 0.58
N PHE A 87 19.89 10.47 1.80
CA PHE A 87 20.07 11.25 3.02
C PHE A 87 21.40 10.88 3.68
N ASN A 88 22.11 11.89 4.15
CA ASN A 88 23.32 11.72 4.95
C ASN A 88 23.02 11.36 6.42
N ASN A 89 21.76 11.46 6.84
CA ASN A 89 21.29 11.16 8.18
C ASN A 89 19.87 10.56 8.14
N GLN A 90 19.66 9.46 8.86
CA GLN A 90 18.40 8.76 9.02
C GLN A 90 17.31 9.63 9.68
N ASP A 91 17.66 10.53 10.60
CA ASP A 91 16.70 11.43 11.26
C ASP A 91 16.04 12.38 10.24
N ILE A 92 16.83 12.91 9.29
CA ILE A 92 16.32 13.78 8.22
C ILE A 92 15.36 13.01 7.32
N TYR A 93 15.68 11.75 7.02
CA TYR A 93 14.76 10.88 6.29
C TYR A 93 13.42 10.74 7.03
N TYR A 94 13.44 10.49 8.35
CA TYR A 94 12.21 10.33 9.13
C TYR A 94 11.43 11.64 9.26
N GLU A 95 12.10 12.78 9.40
CA GLU A 95 11.44 14.10 9.39
C GLU A 95 10.70 14.33 8.07
N LYS A 96 11.38 14.09 6.93
CA LYS A 96 10.76 14.20 5.60
C LYS A 96 9.64 13.19 5.41
N ARG A 97 9.81 11.96 5.88
CA ARG A 97 8.76 10.95 5.85
C ARG A 97 7.54 11.40 6.63
N ASN A 98 7.70 11.87 7.87
CA ASN A 98 6.61 12.35 8.71
C ASN A 98 5.88 13.53 8.06
N TYR A 99 6.61 14.47 7.47
CA TYR A 99 6.02 15.58 6.72
C TYR A 99 5.11 15.08 5.58
N TRP A 100 5.59 14.15 4.75
CA TRP A 100 4.80 13.61 3.64
C TRP A 100 3.68 12.67 4.09
N ASP A 101 3.89 11.87 5.14
CA ASP A 101 2.85 11.04 5.75
C ASP A 101 1.70 11.92 6.29
N ASN A 102 2.01 13.08 6.88
CA ASN A 102 1.00 14.05 7.31
C ASN A 102 0.21 14.65 6.13
N ILE A 103 0.86 14.97 5.02
CA ILE A 103 0.17 15.42 3.79
C ILE A 103 -0.72 14.30 3.24
N PHE A 104 -0.19 13.08 3.19
CA PHE A 104 -0.90 11.92 2.69
C PHE A 104 -2.15 11.60 3.54
N ARG A 105 -2.01 11.54 4.87
CA ARG A 105 -3.12 11.16 5.79
C ARG A 105 -4.05 12.33 6.13
N GLY A 106 -3.57 13.57 6.03
CA GLY A 106 -4.35 14.77 6.36
C GLY A 106 -5.51 15.02 5.39
N LYS A 107 -6.48 15.85 5.81
CA LYS A 107 -7.53 16.31 4.91
C LYS A 107 -6.95 17.22 3.82
N THR A 108 -7.42 17.06 2.59
CA THR A 108 -7.03 17.95 1.50
C THR A 108 -7.85 19.24 1.56
N SER A 109 -7.18 20.38 1.56
CA SER A 109 -7.83 21.70 1.45
C SER A 109 -8.14 22.05 -0.01
N VAL A 110 -9.07 23.00 -0.22
CA VAL A 110 -9.37 23.54 -1.56
C VAL A 110 -8.12 24.14 -2.23
N GLN A 111 -7.25 24.81 -1.47
CA GLN A 111 -6.00 25.35 -2.00
C GLN A 111 -5.06 24.23 -2.48
N GLN A 112 -4.91 23.15 -1.72
CA GLN A 112 -4.12 21.99 -2.14
C GLN A 112 -4.72 21.34 -3.39
N LEU A 113 -6.05 21.19 -3.47
CA LEU A 113 -6.73 20.68 -4.65
C LEU A 113 -6.40 21.54 -5.88
N ASN A 114 -6.52 22.86 -5.77
CA ASN A 114 -6.20 23.79 -6.85
C ASN A 114 -4.74 23.67 -7.30
N THR A 115 -3.80 23.56 -6.36
CA THR A 115 -2.37 23.34 -6.66
C THR A 115 -2.18 22.03 -7.42
N VAL A 116 -2.80 20.93 -6.99
CA VAL A 116 -2.68 19.63 -7.67
C VAL A 116 -3.29 19.70 -9.07
N THR A 117 -4.50 20.25 -9.21
CA THR A 117 -5.18 20.41 -10.51
C THR A 117 -4.35 21.23 -11.50
N THR A 118 -3.77 22.33 -11.05
CA THR A 118 -3.03 23.26 -11.92
C THR A 118 -1.60 22.81 -12.20
N GLN A 119 -0.84 22.43 -11.17
CA GLN A 119 0.60 22.17 -11.29
C GLN A 119 0.92 20.70 -11.62
N VAL A 120 0.19 19.76 -11.02
CA VAL A 120 0.44 18.32 -11.21
C VAL A 120 -0.35 17.80 -12.42
N LEU A 121 -1.66 18.10 -12.47
CA LEU A 121 -2.55 17.59 -13.52
C LEU A 121 -2.59 18.48 -14.77
N LYS A 122 -1.99 19.67 -14.73
CA LYS A 122 -1.97 20.64 -15.83
C LYS A 122 -3.38 20.91 -16.41
N ASN A 123 -4.38 20.99 -15.53
CA ASN A 123 -5.79 21.23 -15.84
C ASN A 123 -6.45 20.18 -16.77
N LYS A 124 -5.92 18.95 -16.85
CA LYS A 124 -6.46 17.92 -17.76
C LYS A 124 -7.79 17.29 -17.30
N TYR A 125 -8.10 17.31 -16.00
CA TYR A 125 -9.18 16.49 -15.40
C TYR A 125 -10.28 17.29 -14.65
N ASN A 126 -10.25 18.63 -14.66
CA ASN A 126 -11.32 19.49 -14.12
C ASN A 126 -11.86 19.10 -12.72
N PHE A 127 -10.99 18.95 -11.72
CA PHE A 127 -11.40 18.78 -10.33
C PHE A 127 -11.53 20.13 -9.63
N SER A 128 -12.72 20.42 -9.08
CA SER A 128 -13.06 21.71 -8.46
C SER A 128 -13.34 21.65 -6.96
N GLU A 129 -13.73 20.49 -6.43
CA GLU A 129 -14.22 20.36 -5.06
C GLU A 129 -13.62 19.15 -4.33
N VAL A 130 -13.41 19.29 -3.02
CA VAL A 130 -13.05 18.15 -2.14
C VAL A 130 -14.36 17.54 -1.64
N ASN A 131 -14.85 16.52 -2.34
CA ASN A 131 -16.22 16.03 -2.23
C ASN A 131 -16.33 14.51 -2.09
N THR A 132 -15.25 13.80 -1.76
CA THR A 132 -15.26 12.32 -1.65
C THR A 132 -15.83 11.78 -0.33
N ASP A 133 -15.93 12.62 0.71
CA ASP A 133 -16.40 12.20 2.04
C ASP A 133 -17.82 11.63 2.03
N VAL A 134 -18.70 12.11 1.14
CA VAL A 134 -20.08 11.62 1.01
C VAL A 134 -20.17 10.19 0.46
N TYR A 135 -19.09 9.68 -0.15
CA TYR A 135 -19.01 8.32 -0.71
C TYR A 135 -18.30 7.35 0.23
N LYS A 136 -17.84 7.83 1.40
CA LYS A 136 -17.17 7.00 2.39
C LYS A 136 -18.20 6.07 3.05
N VAL A 137 -17.92 4.77 3.01
CA VAL A 137 -18.80 3.74 3.58
C VAL A 137 -18.21 3.18 4.87
N ASP A 138 -16.93 2.81 4.82
CA ASP A 138 -16.16 2.22 5.94
C ASP A 138 -16.89 1.06 6.64
N ARG A 139 -17.25 0.03 5.86
CA ARG A 139 -18.05 -1.11 6.32
C ARG A 139 -17.45 -2.44 5.88
N GLU A 140 -17.41 -3.39 6.80
CA GLU A 140 -17.07 -4.79 6.53
C GLU A 140 -18.34 -5.60 6.26
N ILE A 141 -18.36 -6.39 5.19
CA ILE A 141 -19.44 -7.34 4.88
C ILE A 141 -18.88 -8.64 4.30
N SER A 142 -19.67 -9.71 4.34
CA SER A 142 -19.27 -10.97 3.70
C SER A 142 -19.20 -10.83 2.17
N ILE A 143 -18.32 -11.59 1.52
CA ILE A 143 -18.23 -11.66 0.06
C ILE A 143 -19.58 -12.03 -0.57
N LEU A 144 -20.28 -13.01 0.01
CA LEU A 144 -21.58 -13.46 -0.50
C LEU A 144 -22.63 -12.34 -0.51
N GLU A 145 -22.67 -11.56 0.57
CA GLU A 145 -23.57 -10.41 0.66
C GLU A 145 -23.15 -9.31 -0.31
N PHE A 146 -21.86 -9.00 -0.41
CA PHE A 146 -21.33 -8.02 -1.36
C PHE A 146 -21.69 -8.37 -2.81
N GLU A 147 -21.40 -9.60 -3.23
CA GLU A 147 -21.70 -10.10 -4.57
C GLU A 147 -23.20 -10.04 -4.88
N LYS A 148 -24.06 -10.38 -3.90
CA LYS A 148 -25.51 -10.25 -4.04
C LYS A 148 -25.97 -8.79 -4.18
N GLN A 149 -25.43 -7.89 -3.34
CA GLN A 149 -25.79 -6.46 -3.37
C GLN A 149 -25.34 -5.79 -4.67
N LYS A 150 -24.13 -6.11 -5.13
CA LYS A 150 -23.52 -5.50 -6.32
C LYS A 150 -23.81 -6.24 -7.62
N LYS A 151 -24.44 -7.42 -7.56
CA LYS A 151 -24.78 -8.28 -8.69
C LYS A 151 -23.55 -8.60 -9.56
N ILE A 152 -22.45 -8.98 -8.90
CA ILE A 152 -21.18 -9.33 -9.54
C ILE A 152 -20.58 -10.60 -8.93
N SER A 153 -19.58 -11.15 -9.62
CA SER A 153 -18.74 -12.24 -9.13
C SER A 153 -17.31 -11.72 -8.93
N LEU A 154 -16.82 -11.71 -7.68
CA LEU A 154 -15.44 -11.35 -7.33
C LEU A 154 -14.42 -12.38 -7.83
N LYS A 155 -14.87 -13.58 -8.15
CA LYS A 155 -14.05 -14.59 -8.84
C LYS A 155 -13.71 -14.17 -10.27
N GLU A 156 -14.61 -13.45 -10.93
CA GLU A 156 -14.46 -13.01 -12.33
C GLU A 156 -13.89 -11.59 -12.42
N LYS A 157 -14.25 -10.72 -11.47
CA LYS A 157 -13.78 -9.33 -11.41
C LYS A 157 -12.65 -9.17 -10.39
N ARG A 158 -11.42 -9.04 -10.89
CA ARG A 158 -10.24 -8.77 -10.08
C ARG A 158 -10.15 -7.31 -9.66
N GLN A 159 -9.71 -7.07 -8.43
CA GLN A 159 -9.33 -5.75 -7.97
C GLN A 159 -7.99 -5.35 -8.62
N ARG A 160 -7.76 -4.04 -8.77
CA ARG A 160 -6.48 -3.45 -9.23
C ARG A 160 -5.91 -2.57 -8.14
N ALA A 161 -4.60 -2.54 -7.99
CA ALA A 161 -3.92 -1.66 -7.04
C ALA A 161 -2.78 -0.90 -7.76
N LEU A 162 -2.05 -0.06 -7.01
CA LEU A 162 -0.90 0.67 -7.55
C LEU A 162 0.16 -0.28 -8.15
N LYS A 163 1.00 0.24 -9.04
CA LYS A 163 1.99 -0.53 -9.81
C LYS A 163 1.37 -1.67 -10.63
N ASN A 164 0.15 -1.46 -11.12
CA ASN A 164 -0.62 -2.40 -11.93
C ASN A 164 -0.89 -3.78 -11.30
N ALA A 165 -0.74 -3.91 -9.98
CA ALA A 165 -1.03 -5.16 -9.29
C ALA A 165 -2.52 -5.51 -9.37
N LYS A 166 -2.81 -6.81 -9.32
CA LYS A 166 -4.15 -7.39 -9.41
C LYS A 166 -4.38 -8.36 -8.26
N SER A 167 -5.63 -8.42 -7.80
CA SER A 167 -5.99 -9.41 -6.80
C SER A 167 -5.90 -10.82 -7.38
N THR A 168 -5.43 -11.78 -6.58
CA THR A 168 -5.31 -13.20 -6.96
C THR A 168 -6.46 -14.01 -6.37
N THR A 169 -6.45 -14.24 -5.06
CA THR A 169 -7.45 -15.01 -4.33
C THR A 169 -7.94 -14.24 -3.11
N TYR A 170 -9.16 -14.52 -2.67
CA TYR A 170 -9.70 -13.95 -1.44
C TYR A 170 -9.25 -14.76 -0.23
N HIS A 171 -9.07 -14.05 0.89
CA HIS A 171 -8.69 -14.66 2.15
C HIS A 171 -9.75 -15.62 2.70
N SER A 172 -9.31 -16.48 3.63
CA SER A 172 -10.12 -17.58 4.17
C SER A 172 -11.40 -17.11 4.86
N LYS A 173 -11.36 -15.94 5.52
CA LYS A 173 -12.50 -15.34 6.22
C LYS A 173 -13.61 -14.83 5.30
N LYS A 174 -13.32 -14.64 3.99
CA LYS A 174 -14.29 -14.20 2.97
C LYS A 174 -15.06 -12.93 3.35
N ILE A 175 -14.36 -11.94 3.90
CA ILE A 175 -14.89 -10.60 4.23
C ILE A 175 -14.25 -9.58 3.29
N VAL A 176 -15.03 -8.59 2.88
CA VAL A 176 -14.55 -7.40 2.18
C VAL A 176 -14.80 -6.16 3.03
N HIS A 177 -13.84 -5.24 3.07
CA HIS A 177 -13.98 -3.94 3.71
C HIS A 177 -14.11 -2.85 2.66
N ILE A 178 -15.31 -2.28 2.56
CA ILE A 178 -15.64 -1.21 1.62
C ILE A 178 -15.23 0.11 2.25
N MET A 179 -14.21 0.78 1.70
CA MET A 179 -13.79 2.10 2.14
C MET A 179 -14.65 3.19 1.52
N TYR A 180 -14.81 3.14 0.20
CA TYR A 180 -15.57 4.10 -0.60
C TYR A 180 -16.39 3.38 -1.67
N ASP A 181 -17.57 3.90 -1.96
CA ASP A 181 -18.48 3.38 -2.97
C ASP A 181 -19.00 4.53 -3.86
N PHE A 182 -18.38 4.67 -5.03
CA PHE A 182 -18.76 5.69 -6.03
C PHE A 182 -19.80 5.15 -7.03
N GLY A 183 -20.48 4.04 -6.72
CA GLY A 183 -21.34 3.33 -7.66
C GLY A 183 -20.52 2.36 -8.51
N ASP A 184 -19.90 2.85 -9.59
CA ASP A 184 -19.17 2.00 -10.55
C ASP A 184 -17.74 1.66 -10.11
N ILE A 185 -17.15 2.48 -9.23
CA ILE A 185 -15.79 2.31 -8.71
C ILE A 185 -15.90 2.13 -7.20
N ILE A 186 -15.38 1.02 -6.70
CA ILE A 186 -15.35 0.70 -5.27
C ILE A 186 -13.90 0.61 -4.81
N CYS A 187 -13.60 1.30 -3.70
CA CYS A 187 -12.31 1.17 -3.02
C CYS A 187 -12.46 0.17 -1.87
N LEU A 188 -11.69 -0.91 -1.93
CA LEU A 188 -11.68 -2.00 -0.95
C LEU A 188 -10.36 -1.98 -0.17
N LYS A 189 -10.44 -2.10 1.15
CA LYS A 189 -9.26 -2.34 1.98
C LYS A 189 -8.97 -3.83 1.99
N ASN A 190 -7.71 -4.16 1.75
CA ASN A 190 -7.18 -5.52 1.88
C ASN A 190 -6.04 -5.47 2.90
N LYS A 191 -6.04 -6.40 3.85
CA LYS A 191 -5.08 -6.44 4.95
C LYS A 191 -4.90 -7.87 5.42
N THR A 192 -3.64 -8.20 5.67
CA THR A 192 -3.21 -9.38 6.42
C THR A 192 -2.31 -8.88 7.54
N ASN A 193 -2.52 -9.31 8.78
CA ASN A 193 -1.55 -9.05 9.85
C ASN A 193 -1.15 -10.35 10.55
N SER A 194 -0.11 -10.25 11.37
CA SER A 194 0.38 -11.32 12.24
C SER A 194 -0.65 -11.84 13.26
N ASP A 195 -1.76 -11.12 13.44
CA ASP A 195 -2.86 -11.49 14.35
C ASP A 195 -4.01 -12.21 13.61
N ASP A 196 -3.74 -12.77 12.42
CA ASP A 196 -4.69 -13.46 11.55
C ASP A 196 -5.92 -12.61 11.13
N ILE A 197 -5.82 -11.29 11.13
CA ILE A 197 -6.84 -10.42 10.52
C ILE A 197 -6.61 -10.44 9.01
N GLU A 198 -7.36 -11.33 8.36
CA GLU A 198 -7.40 -11.43 6.90
C GLU A 198 -8.69 -10.79 6.35
N ILE A 199 -8.55 -9.68 5.63
CA ILE A 199 -9.65 -8.95 4.99
C ILE A 199 -9.34 -8.79 3.51
N GLY A 200 -10.30 -9.09 2.64
CA GLY A 200 -10.20 -8.87 1.20
C GLY A 200 -9.45 -9.98 0.46
N ALA A 201 -8.53 -9.59 -0.43
CA ALA A 201 -7.79 -10.47 -1.32
C ALA A 201 -6.28 -10.26 -1.24
N TYR A 202 -5.54 -11.31 -1.59
CA TYR A 202 -4.12 -11.26 -1.93
C TYR A 202 -3.90 -10.55 -3.26
N PHE A 203 -2.68 -10.05 -3.50
CA PHE A 203 -2.28 -9.34 -4.71
C PHE A 203 -0.97 -9.87 -5.26
N ASP A 204 -0.79 -9.79 -6.57
CA ASP A 204 0.39 -10.26 -7.30
C ASP A 204 1.60 -9.31 -7.23
N TYR A 205 1.86 -8.75 -6.05
CA TYR A 205 3.14 -8.12 -5.75
C TYR A 205 4.17 -9.20 -5.43
N PHE A 206 5.29 -9.23 -6.15
CA PHE A 206 6.36 -10.20 -5.91
C PHE A 206 7.73 -9.54 -5.84
N ILE A 207 8.64 -10.17 -5.11
CA ILE A 207 10.07 -9.87 -5.14
C ILE A 207 10.69 -10.83 -6.17
N PRO A 208 11.30 -10.33 -7.26
CA PRO A 208 12.11 -11.19 -8.11
C PRO A 208 13.35 -11.60 -7.30
N TRP A 209 13.55 -12.90 -7.13
CA TRP A 209 14.67 -13.48 -6.42
C TRP A 209 15.32 -14.54 -7.29
N GLU A 210 16.64 -14.48 -7.45
CA GLU A 210 17.37 -15.51 -8.19
C GLU A 210 17.85 -16.59 -7.22
N ASN A 211 17.45 -17.83 -7.43
CA ASN A 211 17.90 -18.94 -6.60
C ASN A 211 19.35 -19.33 -6.93
N GLU A 212 19.90 -20.28 -6.17
CA GLU A 212 21.29 -20.77 -6.34
C GLU A 212 21.60 -21.35 -7.73
N ASN A 213 20.59 -21.66 -8.53
CA ASN A 213 20.70 -22.19 -9.89
C ASN A 213 20.50 -21.13 -10.98
N GLY A 214 20.36 -19.86 -10.62
CA GLY A 214 20.10 -18.77 -11.56
C GLY A 214 18.66 -18.67 -12.05
N ILE A 215 17.72 -19.36 -11.39
CA ILE A 215 16.30 -19.35 -11.76
C ILE A 215 15.59 -18.27 -10.96
N GLU A 216 14.85 -17.40 -11.66
CA GLU A 216 14.02 -16.36 -11.04
C GLU A 216 12.78 -16.99 -10.37
N GLU A 217 12.76 -16.92 -9.04
CA GLU A 217 11.63 -17.24 -8.19
C GLU A 217 10.90 -15.95 -7.77
N LYS A 218 9.61 -16.10 -7.46
CA LYS A 218 8.74 -15.00 -7.00
C LYS A 218 8.40 -15.23 -5.54
N LEU A 219 8.94 -14.37 -4.68
CA LEU A 219 8.59 -14.38 -3.26
C LEU A 219 7.42 -13.42 -3.01
N ASP A 220 6.41 -13.91 -2.29
CA ASP A 220 5.25 -13.13 -1.88
C ASP A 220 5.61 -12.16 -0.74
N TYR A 221 4.84 -11.07 -0.62
CA TYR A 221 4.92 -10.15 0.52
C TYR A 221 3.80 -10.42 1.53
N ASP A 222 4.09 -10.14 2.80
CA ASP A 222 3.04 -9.89 3.78
C ASP A 222 2.33 -8.56 3.45
N ILE A 223 1.01 -8.62 3.32
CA ILE A 223 0.20 -7.47 2.94
C ILE A 223 -0.19 -6.68 4.17
N ASN A 224 0.56 -5.63 4.51
CA ASN A 224 0.19 -4.73 5.61
C ASN A 224 -1.13 -4.01 5.31
N THR A 225 -1.22 -3.36 4.15
CA THR A 225 -2.45 -2.71 3.65
C THR A 225 -2.34 -2.48 2.14
N ILE A 226 -3.33 -2.95 1.39
CA ILE A 226 -3.52 -2.64 -0.03
C ILE A 226 -4.94 -2.11 -0.23
N VAL A 227 -5.06 -0.93 -0.84
CA VAL A 227 -6.33 -0.43 -1.35
C VAL A 227 -6.52 -0.95 -2.76
N GLY A 228 -7.44 -1.91 -2.91
CA GLY A 228 -7.84 -2.46 -4.19
C GLY A 228 -9.01 -1.68 -4.78
N ILE A 229 -8.96 -1.46 -6.08
CA ILE A 229 -9.98 -0.77 -6.86
C ILE A 229 -10.75 -1.81 -7.66
N LEU A 230 -12.05 -1.88 -7.44
CA LEU A 230 -12.96 -2.75 -8.15
C LEU A 230 -13.87 -1.93 -9.06
N ASN A 231 -13.85 -2.23 -10.35
CA ASN A 231 -14.68 -1.58 -11.35
C ASN A 231 -15.86 -2.48 -11.72
N LEU A 232 -17.08 -1.98 -11.51
CA LEU A 232 -18.30 -2.77 -11.68
C LEU A 232 -18.83 -2.80 -13.11
N LYS A 233 -18.42 -1.84 -13.96
CA LYS A 233 -18.69 -1.86 -15.41
C LYS A 233 -17.89 -2.92 -16.15
#